data_AF-A0A965A794-F1
#
_entry.id   AF-A0A965A794-F1
#
_cell.length_a   1.000
_cell.length_b   1.000
_cell.length_c   1.000
_cell.angle_alpha   90.00
_cell.angle_beta   90.00
_cell.angle_gamma   90.00
#
_symmetry.space_group_name_H-M   'P 1'
#
loop_
_entity.id
_entity.type
_entity.pdbx_description
1 polymer ?
#
loop_
_entity_poly.entity_id
_entity_poly.type
_entity_poly.pdbx_seq_one_letter_code
_entity_poly.pdbx_strand_id
1 'polypeptide(L)' 'MSEVKLFCLFGPESTGKSVMAPALANAYNTVWVPEVAREIVTS' A
#
# COMPACT_ATOMS: atom_id res chain seq x y z
N MET A 1 24.71 3.40 -6.72
CA MET A 1 23.36 2.86 -6.49
C MET A 1 22.52 3.97 -5.86
N SER A 2 21.37 4.32 -6.41
CA SER A 2 20.46 5.29 -5.76
C SER A 2 19.81 4.66 -4.54
N GLU A 3 19.58 5.44 -3.49
CA GLU A 3 18.87 5.00 -2.29
C GLU A 3 17.42 4.63 -2.60
N VAL A 4 16.94 3.52 -2.05
CA VAL A 4 15.54 3.10 -2.14
C VAL A 4 14.74 3.86 -1.09
N LYS A 5 13.72 4.61 -1.53
CA LYS A 5 12.82 5.36 -0.64
C LYS A 5 11.53 4.56 -0.43
N LEU A 6 11.14 4.40 0.83
CA LEU A 6 9.92 3.70 1.22
C LEU A 6 8.85 4.72 1.60
N PHE A 7 7.63 4.51 1.09
CA PHE A 7 6.46 5.33 1.39
C PHE A 7 5.38 4.45 2.00
N CYS A 8 4.93 4.80 3.20
CA CYS A 8 3.90 4.05 3.92
C CYS A 8 2.64 4.92 4.07
N LEU A 9 1.49 4.34 3.72
CA LEU A 9 0.19 4.99 3.84
C LEU A 9 -0.46 4.57 5.17
N PHE A 10 -0.70 5.53 6.06
CA PHE A 10 -1.34 5.30 7.36
C PHE A 10 -2.71 5.98 7.43
N GLY A 11 -3.64 5.37 8.17
CA GLY A 11 -4.96 5.93 8.42
C GLY A 11 -6.00 4.87 8.77
N PRO A 12 -7.18 5.30 9.27
CA PRO A 12 -8.30 4.41 9.62
C PRO A 12 -8.72 3.46 8.50
N GLU A 13 -9.43 2.38 8.83
CA GLU A 13 -10.06 1.51 7.84
C GLU A 13 -10.98 2.33 6.90
N SER A 14 -11.09 1.92 5.64
CA SER A 14 -11.95 2.57 4.64
C SER A 14 -11.59 4.02 4.26
N THR A 15 -10.34 4.45 4.49
CA THR A 15 -9.83 5.77 4.02
C THR A 15 -9.10 5.72 2.67
N GLY A 16 -9.25 4.64 1.92
CA GLY A 16 -8.74 4.54 0.54
C GLY A 16 -7.27 4.13 0.39
N LYS A 17 -6.57 3.76 1.48
CA LYS A 17 -5.16 3.30 1.44
C LYS A 17 -4.93 2.15 0.43
N SER A 18 -5.76 1.11 0.49
CA SER A 18 -5.64 -0.07 -0.39
C SER A 18 -5.98 0.23 -1.85
N VAL A 19 -6.67 1.34 -2.13
CA VAL A 19 -6.92 1.86 -3.48
C VAL A 19 -5.76 2.74 -3.94
N MET A 20 -5.23 3.58 -3.05
CA MET A 20 -4.20 4.56 -3.38
C MET A 20 -2.82 3.93 -3.59
N ALA A 21 -2.47 2.88 -2.83
CA ALA A 21 -1.19 2.18 -2.99
C ALA A 21 -0.93 1.66 -4.42
N PRO A 22 -1.82 0.85 -5.04
CA PRO A 22 -1.64 0.42 -6.43
C PRO A 22 -1.70 1.56 -7.45
N ALA A 23 -2.53 2.59 -7.21
CA ALA A 23 -2.62 3.75 -8.09
C ALA A 23 -1.30 4.54 -8.13
N LEU A 24 -0.67 4.78 -6.98
CA LEU A 24 0.65 5.41 -6.88
C LEU A 24 1.73 4.55 -7.51
N ALA A 25 1.70 3.23 -7.31
CA ALA A 25 2.64 2.30 -7.91
C ALA A 25 2.64 2.40 -9.45
N ASN A 26 1.44 2.41 -10.05
CA ASN A 26 1.29 2.58 -11.50
C ASN A 26 1.76 3.95 -11.98
N ALA A 27 1.40 5.03 -11.28
CA ALA A 27 1.76 6.40 -11.66
C ALA A 27 3.28 6.66 -11.63
N TYR A 28 4.01 6.05 -10.68
CA TYR A 28 5.45 6.21 -10.53
C TYR A 28 6.26 5.03 -11.11
N ASN A 29 5.60 4.11 -11.81
CA ASN A 29 6.20 2.90 -12.37
C ASN A 29 7.08 2.16 -11.34
N THR A 30 6.53 1.95 -10.15
CA THR A 30 7.19 1.33 -9.00
C THR A 30 6.35 0.19 -8.43
N VAL A 31 6.90 -0.53 -7.45
CA VAL A 31 6.23 -1.65 -6.77
C VAL A 31 5.47 -1.17 -5.52
N TRP A 32 4.44 -1.93 -5.12
CA TRP A 32 3.73 -1.74 -3.85
C TRP A 32 3.52 -3.08 -3.15
N VAL A 33 3.30 -3.02 -1.84
CA VAL A 33 3.03 -4.18 -1.00
C VAL A 33 1.54 -4.21 -0.65
N PRO A 34 0.81 -5.31 -0.91
CA PRO A 34 -0.59 -5.44 -0.56
C PRO A 34 -0.83 -5.48 0.95
N GLU A 35 -1.97 -4.93 1.37
CA GLU A 35 -2.42 -4.94 2.76
C GLU A 35 -2.92 -6.35 3.13
N VAL A 36 -2.21 -7.04 4.03
CA VAL A 36 -2.51 -8.43 4.46
C VAL A 36 -3.65 -8.49 5.49
N ALA A 37 -4.11 -7.35 6.01
CA ALA A 37 -5.10 -7.29 7.10
C ALA A 37 -6.52 -7.77 6.71
N ARG A 38 -6.80 -8.06 5.43
CA ARG A 38 -8.11 -8.58 4.99
C ARG A 38 -8.32 -10.08 5.21
N GLU A 39 -7.30 -10.85 5.60
CA GLU A 39 -7.39 -12.32 5.72
C GLU A 39 -7.43 -12.86 7.17
N ILE A 40 -7.36 -12.01 8.20
CA ILE A 40 -7.24 -12.47 9.62
C ILE A 40 -8.46 -12.08 10.48
N VAL A 41 -9.70 -12.30 10.00
CA VAL A 41 -10.92 -12.15 10.84
C VAL A 41 -11.84 -13.38 10.75
N THR A 42 -11.27 -14.57 10.52
CA THR A 42 -12.00 -15.84 10.66
C THR A 42 -11.15 -16.85 11.42
N SER A 43 -11.19 -16.74 12.75
CA SER A 43 -10.89 -17.81 13.72
C SER A 43 -11.83 -17.65 14.89
#